data_AF-A0A1U7YPK9-F1
#
_entry.id   AF-A0A1U7YPK9-F1
#
_cell.length_a   1.000
_cell.length_b   1.000
_cell.length_c   1.000
_cell.angle_alpha   90.00
_cell.angle_beta   90.00
_cell.angle_gamma   90.00
#
_symmetry.space_group_name_H-M   'P 1'
#
loop_
_entity.id
_entity.type
_entity.pdbx_description
1 polymer ?
#
loop_
_entity_poly.entity_id
_entity_poly.type
_entity_poly.pdbx_seq_one_letter_code
_entity_poly.pdbx_strand_id
1 'polypeptide(L)'
;MKTHNPTKLKTSPNPLFSCGFFRRCTQTVLSPTTTTPPTLPISLSDDPPELTPLPLPLPPPPASSSESSSSSNSTSQSFTQWRFPLQSSPFSHTNYTQERPPREDMQITKVKPPVLCANLEELFHVAELQLTTCSDLDKVKAMHMLEHSLVPNPVAAPVDGGGNSVTCPETVMKGVVGCLTDRKISKSASKVLLALCLSENNRHVAVEAGAVGVVVEVLSDLEVAAAERSLAALELLCTVAEGAEEVRSHALAVPMMVEVMGRLEGNRGKEYAIGVLTVIYGGACDGAPVTAPAEEVARAVMLALQSDCSARGRRKGAQLLKILQNYGRADPTQEEEEVEPDPFETFFVFNK
;
A
#
# COMPACT_ATOMS: atom_id res chain seq x y z
N MET A 1 -89.11 -15.65 -2.23
CA MET A 1 -88.99 -14.40 -1.45
C MET A 1 -89.35 -14.69 -0.01
N LYS A 2 -88.35 -14.81 0.88
CA LYS A 2 -88.54 -14.80 2.34
C LYS A 2 -87.18 -14.67 3.01
N THR A 3 -87.05 -13.62 3.79
CA THR A 3 -85.96 -13.29 4.71
C THR A 3 -85.96 -14.22 5.91
N HIS A 4 -84.78 -14.69 6.36
CA HIS A 4 -84.50 -14.95 7.77
C HIS A 4 -82.98 -15.09 8.03
N ASN A 5 -82.47 -14.29 8.97
CA ASN A 5 -81.22 -14.43 9.73
C ASN A 5 -81.24 -15.73 10.60
N PRO A 6 -80.12 -16.25 11.20
CA PRO A 6 -79.16 -15.47 12.03
C PRO A 6 -77.70 -16.01 12.27
N THR A 7 -76.91 -15.23 13.06
CA THR A 7 -75.76 -15.57 13.97
C THR A 7 -74.40 -16.04 13.35
N LYS A 8 -73.18 -15.62 13.77
CA LYS A 8 -72.60 -15.40 15.13
C LYS A 8 -71.39 -14.40 15.15
N LEU A 9 -71.27 -13.68 16.28
CA LEU A 9 -70.12 -13.21 17.13
C LEU A 9 -68.68 -13.51 16.61
N LYS A 10 -67.61 -12.68 16.78
CA LYS A 10 -67.15 -11.95 17.98
C LYS A 10 -65.90 -11.07 17.68
N THR A 11 -65.92 -9.82 18.18
CA THR A 11 -64.85 -8.96 18.76
C THR A 11 -63.58 -8.53 17.96
N SER A 12 -63.34 -7.21 18.04
CA SER A 12 -62.33 -6.29 17.48
C SER A 12 -61.11 -6.04 18.44
N PRO A 13 -60.24 -4.99 18.30
CA PRO A 13 -59.03 -4.94 17.46
C PRO A 13 -57.73 -4.38 18.14
N ASN A 14 -56.59 -4.41 17.41
CA ASN A 14 -55.33 -3.59 17.51
C ASN A 14 -54.39 -3.79 18.73
N PRO A 15 -53.12 -3.26 18.80
CA PRO A 15 -52.32 -2.44 17.86
C PRO A 15 -50.79 -2.81 17.72
N LEU A 16 -50.10 -1.99 16.90
CA LEU A 16 -48.66 -1.80 16.64
C LEU A 16 -47.79 -1.43 17.86
N PHE A 17 -46.51 -1.87 17.89
CA PHE A 17 -45.33 -1.32 18.60
C PHE A 17 -44.07 -2.03 18.05
N SER A 18 -42.83 -1.51 18.00
CA SER A 18 -42.24 -0.23 18.40
C SER A 18 -40.90 -0.04 17.69
N CYS A 19 -40.58 1.22 17.38
CA CYS A 19 -39.29 1.75 16.97
C CYS A 19 -38.27 1.73 18.14
N GLY A 20 -36.98 1.55 17.86
CA GLY A 20 -35.87 1.65 18.81
C GLY A 20 -34.96 2.86 18.51
N PHE A 21 -35.17 3.93 19.30
CA PHE A 21 -34.28 5.06 19.62
C PHE A 21 -33.09 4.61 20.51
N PHE A 22 -31.95 5.29 20.77
CA PHE A 22 -31.47 6.66 20.51
C PHE A 22 -29.92 6.78 20.72
N ARG A 23 -29.38 7.93 20.27
CA ARG A 23 -28.03 8.51 20.49
C ARG A 23 -27.88 9.20 21.88
N ARG A 24 -26.63 9.24 22.36
CA ARG A 24 -25.90 10.26 23.18
C ARG A 24 -26.58 10.91 24.41
N CYS A 25 -25.90 10.82 25.57
CA CYS A 25 -25.68 11.97 26.46
C CYS A 25 -24.40 11.82 27.30
N THR A 26 -23.68 12.93 27.42
CA THR A 26 -22.49 13.21 28.23
C THR A 26 -22.83 13.31 29.72
N GLN A 27 -21.96 12.83 30.62
CA GLN A 27 -21.56 13.52 31.86
C GLN A 27 -20.54 12.70 32.68
N THR A 28 -19.48 13.40 33.09
CA THR A 28 -18.50 13.09 34.13
C THR A 28 -19.17 12.94 35.50
N VAL A 29 -18.67 12.09 36.41
CA VAL A 29 -18.46 12.34 37.87
C VAL A 29 -17.87 11.10 38.57
N LEU A 30 -16.68 11.31 39.14
CA LEU A 30 -16.08 10.86 40.42
C LEU A 30 -16.37 9.45 41.01
N SER A 31 -15.27 8.79 41.41
CA SER A 31 -15.17 7.61 42.26
C SER A 31 -15.79 7.76 43.66
N PRO A 32 -16.09 6.64 44.33
CA PRO A 32 -15.57 6.45 45.68
C PRO A 32 -15.03 5.03 45.98
N THR A 33 -14.12 5.01 46.95
CA THR A 33 -13.33 3.91 47.56
C THR A 33 -14.16 2.97 48.46
N THR A 34 -13.55 1.84 48.89
CA THR A 34 -13.83 1.03 50.13
C THR A 34 -14.82 -0.16 49.93
N THR A 35 -14.71 -1.40 50.43
CA THR A 35 -13.71 -2.23 51.17
C THR A 35 -14.24 -3.69 51.22
N THR A 36 -13.34 -4.69 51.27
CA THR A 36 -13.49 -6.13 51.69
C THR A 36 -14.40 -7.13 50.95
N PRO A 37 -13.91 -8.38 50.78
CA PRO A 37 -14.57 -9.57 51.35
C PRO A 37 -13.59 -10.61 52.01
N PRO A 38 -14.08 -11.70 52.64
CA PRO A 38 -13.51 -12.29 53.87
C PRO A 38 -12.65 -13.57 53.73
N THR A 39 -12.19 -14.01 54.91
CA THR A 39 -11.16 -15.00 55.31
C THR A 39 -11.53 -16.50 55.22
N LEU A 40 -10.50 -17.29 54.84
CA LEU A 40 -10.06 -18.71 54.97
C LEU A 40 -10.81 -19.74 55.89
N PRO A 41 -10.50 -21.06 55.76
CA PRO A 41 -9.37 -21.71 56.48
C PRO A 41 -8.55 -22.72 55.61
N ILE A 42 -7.20 -22.64 55.51
CA ILE A 42 -6.11 -23.28 56.31
C ILE A 42 -6.05 -24.83 56.29
N SER A 43 -4.93 -25.35 55.76
CA SER A 43 -4.09 -26.45 56.30
C SER A 43 -2.72 -26.40 55.57
N LEU A 44 -1.68 -25.81 56.18
CA LEU A 44 -0.59 -26.44 56.97
C LEU A 44 0.33 -27.37 56.18
N SER A 45 1.56 -26.89 55.86
CA SER A 45 2.80 -27.36 56.50
C SER A 45 4.09 -26.79 55.86
N ASP A 46 4.90 -26.18 56.73
CA ASP A 46 6.37 -26.24 56.88
C ASP A 46 7.38 -25.64 55.87
N ASP A 47 8.45 -25.14 56.51
CA ASP A 47 9.50 -24.16 56.19
C ASP A 47 10.61 -24.54 55.14
N PRO A 48 11.52 -23.60 54.76
CA PRO A 48 12.32 -23.57 53.52
C PRO A 48 13.74 -24.14 53.67
N PRO A 49 14.56 -24.26 52.58
CA PRO A 49 15.56 -23.21 52.32
C PRO A 49 16.06 -23.04 50.85
N GLU A 50 16.83 -21.95 50.68
CA GLU A 50 18.01 -21.75 49.82
C GLU A 50 17.97 -21.73 48.28
N LEU A 51 18.45 -20.59 47.78
CA LEU A 51 18.84 -20.27 46.41
C LEU A 51 20.08 -21.08 46.00
N THR A 52 19.98 -21.79 44.87
CA THR A 52 21.14 -22.29 44.11
C THR A 52 21.14 -21.72 42.69
N PRO A 53 22.31 -21.30 42.15
CA PRO A 53 22.40 -20.65 40.84
C PRO A 53 22.37 -21.65 39.67
N LEU A 54 21.73 -21.23 38.57
CA LEU A 54 21.66 -21.96 37.30
C LEU A 54 23.04 -22.11 36.63
N PRO A 55 23.32 -23.21 35.89
CA PRO A 55 24.61 -23.43 35.25
C PRO A 55 24.79 -22.62 33.95
N LEU A 56 26.01 -22.15 33.71
CA LEU A 56 26.46 -21.49 32.48
C LEU A 56 26.47 -22.45 31.26
N PRO A 57 26.33 -21.94 30.01
CA PRO A 57 26.39 -22.78 28.80
C PRO A 57 27.82 -23.19 28.43
N LEU A 58 27.99 -24.43 27.97
CA LEU A 58 29.22 -25.01 27.41
C LEU A 58 29.57 -24.43 26.02
N PRO A 59 30.87 -24.34 25.64
CA PRO A 59 31.30 -23.89 24.31
C PRO A 59 31.19 -24.99 23.23
N PRO A 60 31.08 -24.64 21.94
CA PRO A 60 30.95 -25.59 20.84
C PRO A 60 32.29 -26.25 20.45
N PRO A 61 32.28 -27.47 19.86
CA PRO A 61 33.48 -28.18 19.41
C PRO A 61 34.02 -27.64 18.05
N PRO A 62 35.31 -27.88 17.74
CA PRO A 62 35.96 -27.35 16.54
C PRO A 62 35.59 -28.10 15.25
N ALA A 63 35.65 -27.37 14.14
CA ALA A 63 35.35 -27.81 12.79
C ALA A 63 36.35 -28.86 12.27
N SER A 64 35.83 -29.97 11.74
CA SER A 64 36.59 -30.97 10.98
C SER A 64 36.66 -30.59 9.50
N SER A 65 37.87 -30.30 9.03
CA SER A 65 38.25 -30.20 7.62
C SER A 65 38.07 -31.54 6.91
N SER A 66 37.36 -31.53 5.78
CA SER A 66 37.34 -32.64 4.81
C SER A 66 37.70 -32.08 3.45
N GLU A 67 38.85 -32.49 2.94
CA GLU A 67 39.32 -32.29 1.58
C GLU A 67 38.49 -33.15 0.62
N SER A 68 38.30 -32.69 -0.63
CA SER A 68 38.47 -33.50 -1.86
C SER A 68 38.14 -32.69 -3.12
N SER A 69 39.20 -32.42 -3.89
CA SER A 69 39.36 -32.70 -5.32
C SER A 69 38.35 -32.15 -6.36
N SER A 70 38.86 -31.33 -7.28
CA SER A 70 38.77 -31.61 -8.72
C SER A 70 39.74 -30.79 -9.56
N SER A 71 40.17 -31.42 -10.66
CA SER A 71 41.42 -31.19 -11.38
C SER A 71 41.34 -30.16 -12.53
N SER A 72 42.50 -29.53 -12.75
CA SER A 72 43.18 -29.11 -13.99
C SER A 72 42.41 -28.88 -15.31
N ASN A 73 42.70 -27.75 -15.97
CA ASN A 73 43.34 -27.84 -17.30
C ASN A 73 44.22 -26.63 -17.66
N SER A 74 45.26 -26.94 -18.44
CA SER A 74 46.43 -26.15 -18.84
C SER A 74 46.17 -25.18 -19.99
N THR A 75 46.87 -24.04 -20.03
CA THR A 75 47.61 -23.56 -21.22
C THR A 75 48.47 -22.33 -20.90
N SER A 76 49.77 -22.47 -21.13
CA SER A 76 50.81 -21.45 -21.06
C SER A 76 50.80 -20.52 -22.27
N GLN A 77 51.16 -19.25 -22.09
CA GLN A 77 52.08 -18.50 -22.97
C GLN A 77 52.82 -17.45 -22.13
N SER A 78 54.08 -17.26 -22.51
CA SER A 78 55.21 -16.67 -21.78
C SER A 78 55.46 -15.18 -22.07
N PHE A 79 56.57 -14.65 -21.51
CA PHE A 79 57.29 -13.38 -21.74
C PHE A 79 56.90 -12.24 -20.77
N THR A 80 57.77 -11.64 -19.94
CA THR A 80 59.23 -11.50 -19.95
C THR A 80 59.78 -11.43 -18.52
N GLN A 81 60.89 -12.13 -18.27
CA GLN A 81 61.73 -11.98 -17.09
C GLN A 81 62.55 -10.68 -17.16
N TRP A 82 62.73 -10.03 -16.01
CA TRP A 82 64.02 -9.45 -15.63
C TRP A 82 64.31 -9.85 -14.18
N ARG A 83 65.40 -10.62 -13.97
CA ARG A 83 66.04 -10.84 -12.66
C ARG A 83 67.22 -9.87 -12.56
N PHE A 84 67.62 -9.27 -11.43
CA PHE A 84 68.21 -9.75 -10.16
C PHE A 84 68.61 -8.46 -9.37
N PRO A 85 69.23 -8.46 -8.16
CA PRO A 85 69.43 -9.48 -7.13
C PRO A 85 68.89 -9.07 -5.74
N LEU A 86 68.53 -10.05 -4.92
CA LEU A 86 68.32 -9.86 -3.48
C LEU A 86 69.67 -9.65 -2.77
N GLN A 87 69.74 -8.64 -1.90
CA GLN A 87 70.68 -8.64 -0.78
C GLN A 87 69.91 -8.94 0.52
N SER A 88 70.53 -9.81 1.30
CA SER A 88 70.04 -10.57 2.43
C SER A 88 70.01 -9.81 3.76
N SER A 89 68.82 -9.80 4.40
CA SER A 89 68.54 -9.98 5.85
C SER A 89 69.12 -8.95 6.86
N PRO A 90 68.69 -8.88 8.15
CA PRO A 90 67.69 -9.69 8.87
C PRO A 90 66.71 -8.86 9.77
N PHE A 91 65.74 -9.59 10.34
CA PHE A 91 65.03 -9.36 11.62
C PHE A 91 63.54 -8.99 11.61
N SER A 92 62.81 -9.95 12.19
CA SER A 92 61.64 -9.82 13.07
C SER A 92 60.26 -9.89 12.43
N HIS A 93 59.73 -11.12 12.50
CA HIS A 93 58.36 -11.52 12.25
C HIS A 93 57.35 -10.73 13.08
N THR A 94 56.46 -10.01 12.40
CA THR A 94 55.08 -9.79 12.85
C THR A 94 54.17 -10.12 11.67
N ASN A 95 53.34 -11.14 11.83
CA ASN A 95 52.43 -11.63 10.78
C ASN A 95 51.37 -10.56 10.48
N TYR A 96 51.51 -9.88 9.34
CA TYR A 96 50.40 -9.25 8.64
C TYR A 96 49.80 -10.31 7.70
N THR A 97 48.57 -10.73 7.97
CA THR A 97 47.76 -11.45 6.99
C THR A 97 47.08 -10.41 6.12
N GLN A 98 47.48 -10.37 4.85
CA GLN A 98 46.94 -9.56 3.78
C GLN A 98 45.63 -10.18 3.28
N GLU A 99 44.50 -9.60 3.66
CA GLU A 99 43.17 -9.92 3.14
C GLU A 99 42.89 -9.13 1.84
N ARG A 100 42.20 -9.78 0.90
CA ARG A 100 41.68 -9.25 -0.37
C ARG A 100 40.81 -8.01 -0.15
N PRO A 101 40.75 -7.04 -1.09
CA PRO A 101 39.76 -5.98 -0.99
C PRO A 101 38.35 -6.59 -1.14
N PRO A 102 37.43 -6.39 -0.17
CA PRO A 102 36.04 -6.80 -0.32
C PRO A 102 35.33 -5.83 -1.26
N ARG A 103 34.32 -6.35 -1.96
CA ARG A 103 33.31 -5.55 -2.68
C ARG A 103 32.73 -4.53 -1.70
N GLU A 104 32.74 -3.25 -2.08
CA GLU A 104 32.10 -2.17 -1.33
C GLU A 104 30.57 -2.33 -1.41
N ASP A 105 30.02 -3.20 -0.55
CA ASP A 105 28.66 -3.02 -0.08
C ASP A 105 28.67 -1.76 0.79
N MET A 106 28.09 -0.67 0.27
CA MET A 106 27.86 0.56 1.03
C MET A 106 26.99 0.28 2.25
N GLN A 107 27.64 -0.04 3.37
CA GLN A 107 27.01 -0.10 4.68
C GLN A 107 26.69 1.33 5.13
N ILE A 108 25.39 1.64 5.17
CA ILE A 108 24.82 2.78 5.87
C ILE A 108 25.18 2.63 7.35
N THR A 109 26.32 3.19 7.76
CA THR A 109 26.73 3.26 9.16
C THR A 109 26.85 4.73 9.56
N LYS A 110 26.03 5.09 10.55
CA LYS A 110 26.04 6.33 11.34
C LYS A 110 25.57 7.61 10.64
N VAL A 111 24.32 7.62 10.21
CA VAL A 111 23.56 8.89 10.10
C VAL A 111 23.27 9.37 11.52
N LYS A 112 23.68 10.61 11.85
CA LYS A 112 23.30 11.35 13.07
C LYS A 112 21.79 11.20 13.30
N PRO A 113 21.28 11.03 14.54
CA PRO A 113 19.85 10.86 14.77
C PRO A 113 19.07 11.94 14.01
N PRO A 114 18.02 11.57 13.25
CA PRO A 114 17.27 12.53 12.46
C PRO A 114 16.79 13.63 13.39
N VAL A 115 16.97 14.88 12.96
CA VAL A 115 16.41 16.03 13.66
C VAL A 115 14.90 15.82 13.66
N LEU A 116 14.34 15.46 14.82
CA LEU A 116 12.90 15.38 14.98
C LEU A 116 12.41 16.83 14.93
N CYS A 117 11.93 17.25 13.76
CA CYS A 117 11.21 18.51 13.63
C CYS A 117 9.87 18.34 14.36
N ALA A 118 9.70 19.04 15.49
CA ALA A 118 8.45 19.05 16.22
C ALA A 118 7.35 19.86 15.47
N ASN A 119 7.77 20.74 14.55
CA ASN A 119 6.90 21.55 13.70
C ASN A 119 6.86 20.98 12.27
N LEU A 120 5.65 20.75 11.73
CA LEU A 120 5.43 20.28 10.36
C LEU A 120 5.89 21.31 9.30
N GLU A 121 5.77 22.61 9.57
CA GLU A 121 6.22 23.65 8.63
C GLU A 121 7.75 23.62 8.48
N GLU A 122 8.48 23.51 9.59
CA GLU A 122 9.93 23.36 9.59
C GLU A 122 10.36 22.06 8.92
N LEU A 123 9.65 20.96 9.19
CA LEU A 123 9.90 19.66 8.56
C LEU A 123 9.81 19.78 7.04
N PHE A 124 8.73 20.37 6.53
CA PHE A 124 8.54 20.52 5.08
C PHE A 124 9.55 21.48 4.47
N HIS A 125 9.92 22.57 5.14
CA HIS A 125 10.95 23.47 4.65
C HIS A 125 12.32 22.78 4.52
N VAL A 126 12.71 21.99 5.53
CA VAL A 126 13.97 21.22 5.46
C VAL A 126 13.91 20.15 4.38
N ALA A 127 12.77 19.46 4.24
CA ALA A 127 12.57 18.47 3.19
C ALA A 127 12.65 19.09 1.79
N GLU A 128 12.03 20.25 1.58
CA GLU A 128 12.07 20.99 0.31
C GLU A 128 13.50 21.36 -0.09
N LEU A 129 14.29 21.89 0.86
CA LEU A 129 15.71 22.20 0.62
C LEU A 129 16.52 20.95 0.24
N GLN A 130 16.21 19.77 0.79
CA GLN A 130 16.94 18.53 0.50
C GLN A 130 16.46 17.84 -0.78
N LEU A 131 15.17 17.95 -1.13
CA LEU A 131 14.60 17.35 -2.33
C LEU A 131 14.91 18.16 -3.59
N THR A 132 15.19 19.46 -3.44
CA THR A 132 15.62 20.33 -4.54
C THR A 132 17.09 20.15 -4.90
N THR A 133 17.91 19.53 -4.05
CA THR A 133 19.29 19.19 -4.44
C THR A 133 19.28 17.98 -5.38
N CYS A 134 20.13 18.00 -6.42
CA CYS A 134 20.29 16.86 -7.33
C CYS A 134 21.07 15.69 -6.71
N SER A 135 21.20 15.62 -5.38
CA SER A 135 21.99 14.62 -4.66
C SER A 135 21.11 13.48 -4.17
N ASP A 136 21.39 12.25 -4.63
CA ASP A 136 20.66 11.05 -4.17
C ASP A 136 20.76 10.86 -2.66
N LEU A 137 21.90 11.24 -2.06
CA LEU A 137 22.09 11.19 -0.62
C LEU A 137 21.14 12.12 0.12
N ASP A 138 20.85 13.30 -0.44
CA ASP A 138 19.97 14.27 0.21
C ASP A 138 18.50 13.87 0.05
N LYS A 139 18.11 13.28 -1.10
CA LYS A 139 16.79 12.64 -1.26
C LYS A 139 16.57 11.53 -0.23
N VAL A 140 17.58 10.68 -0.01
CA VAL A 140 17.55 9.62 1.01
C VAL A 140 17.37 10.22 2.41
N LYS A 141 18.13 11.26 2.77
CA LYS A 141 18.00 11.95 4.07
C LYS A 141 16.62 12.56 4.25
N ALA A 142 16.10 13.24 3.22
CA ALA A 142 14.78 13.85 3.25
C ALA A 142 13.70 12.79 3.47
N MET A 143 13.77 11.67 2.74
CA MET A 143 12.76 10.62 2.84
C MET A 143 12.77 9.94 4.20
N HIS A 144 13.95 9.66 4.76
CA HIS A 144 14.05 9.12 6.11
C HIS A 144 13.56 10.11 7.17
N MET A 145 13.86 11.40 7.03
CA MET A 145 13.37 12.44 7.94
C MET A 145 11.84 12.53 7.91
N LEU A 146 11.25 12.62 6.71
CA LEU A 146 9.81 12.63 6.52
C LEU A 146 9.15 11.37 7.07
N GLU A 147 9.73 10.19 6.81
CA GLU A 147 9.21 8.92 7.31
C GLU A 147 9.17 8.89 8.84
N HIS A 148 10.29 9.26 9.49
CA HIS A 148 10.40 9.23 10.95
C HIS A 148 9.46 10.21 11.65
N SER A 149 9.16 11.35 11.02
CA SER A 149 8.27 12.36 11.59
C SER A 149 6.79 12.09 11.29
N LEU A 150 6.44 11.66 10.08
CA LEU A 150 5.05 11.56 9.62
C LEU A 150 4.40 10.20 9.88
N VAL A 151 5.17 9.10 9.87
CA VAL A 151 4.58 7.76 10.01
C VAL A 151 4.06 7.48 11.43
N PRO A 152 4.78 7.86 12.51
CA PRO A 152 4.25 7.71 13.87
C PRO A 152 3.05 8.61 14.16
N ASN A 153 3.05 9.81 13.57
CA ASN A 153 2.03 10.84 13.75
C ASN A 153 1.49 11.28 12.39
N PRO A 154 0.61 10.49 11.76
CA PRO A 154 0.06 10.85 10.48
C PRO A 154 -0.69 12.18 10.58
N VAL A 155 -0.63 12.99 9.52
CA VAL A 155 -1.35 14.26 9.41
C VAL A 155 -2.84 13.96 9.32
N ALA A 156 -3.47 13.68 10.46
CA ALA A 156 -4.90 13.46 10.56
C ALA A 156 -5.64 14.80 10.59
N ALA A 157 -6.89 14.78 10.12
CA ALA A 157 -7.77 15.94 10.18
C ALA A 157 -7.87 16.48 11.62
N PRO A 158 -7.92 17.81 11.83
CA PRO A 158 -8.02 18.39 13.16
C PRO A 158 -9.30 17.89 13.85
N VAL A 159 -9.12 17.23 15.00
CA VAL A 159 -10.22 16.68 15.83
C VAL A 159 -11.07 17.81 16.42
N ASP A 160 -10.50 19.01 16.55
CA ASP A 160 -11.17 20.23 16.95
C ASP A 160 -10.80 21.32 15.96
N GLY A 161 -11.80 21.99 15.36
CA GLY A 161 -11.71 22.90 14.21
C GLY A 161 -10.91 24.20 14.39
N GLY A 162 -9.77 24.15 15.08
CA GLY A 162 -8.82 25.26 15.27
C GLY A 162 -7.34 24.86 15.14
N GLY A 163 -7.01 23.64 14.72
CA GLY A 163 -5.63 23.27 14.41
C GLY A 163 -5.23 23.70 13.00
N ASN A 164 -4.17 24.51 12.86
CA ASN A 164 -3.50 24.77 11.58
C ASN A 164 -3.07 23.43 10.95
N SER A 165 -3.92 22.85 10.09
CA SER A 165 -3.54 21.67 9.31
C SER A 165 -2.54 22.12 8.25
N VAL A 166 -1.26 21.90 8.52
CA VAL A 166 -0.18 22.25 7.60
C VAL A 166 -0.32 21.37 6.35
N THR A 167 -0.61 22.02 5.23
CA THR A 167 -0.71 21.36 3.93
C THR A 167 0.71 21.13 3.39
N CYS A 168 0.97 19.94 2.85
CA CYS A 168 2.25 19.60 2.25
C CYS A 168 2.53 20.53 1.07
N PRO A 169 3.71 21.18 0.99
CA PRO A 169 4.09 21.93 -0.20
C PRO A 169 4.17 21.03 -1.44
N GLU A 170 3.76 21.54 -2.59
CA GLU A 170 3.77 20.80 -3.87
C GLU A 170 5.17 20.31 -4.25
N THR A 171 6.22 21.08 -3.94
CA THR A 171 7.62 20.73 -4.17
C THR A 171 8.04 19.49 -3.37
N VAL A 172 7.66 19.43 -2.10
CA VAL A 172 7.90 18.26 -1.23
C VAL A 172 7.12 17.07 -1.76
N MET A 173 5.84 17.26 -2.11
CA MET A 173 5.00 16.20 -2.64
C MET A 173 5.57 15.61 -3.94
N LYS A 174 5.98 16.46 -4.90
CA LYS A 174 6.66 16.03 -6.14
C LYS A 174 7.94 15.26 -5.84
N GLY A 175 8.74 15.71 -4.86
CA GLY A 175 9.93 14.99 -4.43
C GLY A 175 9.61 13.60 -3.87
N VAL A 176 8.57 13.47 -3.04
CA VAL A 176 8.09 12.19 -2.51
C VAL A 176 7.62 11.25 -3.63
N VAL A 177 6.79 11.76 -4.54
CA VAL A 177 6.28 11.00 -5.70
C VAL A 177 7.44 10.53 -6.59
N GLY A 178 8.38 11.42 -6.93
CA GLY A 178 9.56 11.08 -7.73
C GLY A 178 10.47 10.05 -7.06
N CYS A 179 10.46 9.94 -5.73
CA CYS A 179 11.23 8.91 -5.02
C CYS A 179 10.59 7.50 -5.08
N LEU A 180 9.35 7.37 -5.59
CA LEU A 180 8.73 6.04 -5.78
C LEU A 180 9.39 5.25 -6.92
N THR A 181 9.99 5.93 -7.90
CA THR A 181 10.67 5.28 -9.04
C THR A 181 12.07 4.77 -8.66
N ASP A 182 12.63 5.22 -7.53
CA ASP A 182 13.93 4.75 -7.03
C ASP A 182 13.75 3.58 -6.06
N ARG A 183 14.14 2.37 -6.49
CA ARG A 183 14.06 1.14 -5.71
C ARG A 183 14.74 1.21 -4.33
N LYS A 184 15.73 2.08 -4.14
CA LYS A 184 16.44 2.21 -2.85
C LYS A 184 15.62 2.92 -1.79
N ILE A 185 14.74 3.84 -2.20
CA ILE A 185 13.98 4.71 -1.29
C ILE A 185 12.47 4.62 -1.46
N SER A 186 11.97 3.88 -2.46
CA SER A 186 10.54 3.71 -2.74
C SER A 186 9.77 3.13 -1.55
N LYS A 187 10.42 2.30 -0.73
CA LYS A 187 9.87 1.82 0.55
C LYS A 187 9.52 2.96 1.50
N SER A 188 10.46 3.88 1.74
CA SER A 188 10.25 5.04 2.59
C SER A 188 9.25 6.02 1.95
N ALA A 189 9.39 6.27 0.64
CA ALA A 189 8.48 7.12 -0.11
C ALA A 189 7.02 6.62 -0.06
N SER A 190 6.78 5.30 -0.19
CA SER A 190 5.43 4.73 -0.10
C SER A 190 4.78 4.93 1.27
N LYS A 191 5.58 4.93 2.35
CA LYS A 191 5.09 5.22 3.71
C LYS A 191 4.76 6.69 3.87
N VAL A 192 5.64 7.57 3.40
CA VAL A 192 5.47 9.03 3.47
C VAL A 192 4.25 9.45 2.65
N LEU A 193 4.13 8.99 1.41
CA LEU A 193 2.98 9.29 0.55
C LEU A 193 1.67 8.88 1.23
N LEU A 194 1.59 7.64 1.72
CA LEU A 194 0.40 7.16 2.42
C LEU A 194 0.08 8.02 3.66
N ALA A 195 1.09 8.38 4.46
CA ALA A 195 0.90 9.21 5.64
C ALA A 195 0.39 10.62 5.30
N LEU A 196 0.90 11.23 4.22
CA LEU A 196 0.45 12.53 3.73
C LEU A 196 -0.99 12.48 3.23
N CYS A 197 -1.36 11.47 2.43
CA CYS A 197 -2.69 11.32 1.83
C CYS A 197 -3.82 11.02 2.84
N LEU A 198 -3.50 10.77 4.12
CA LEU A 198 -4.52 10.67 5.16
C LEU A 198 -5.26 12.00 5.35
N SER A 199 -4.57 13.14 5.18
CA SER A 199 -5.18 14.46 5.10
C SER A 199 -5.79 14.68 3.72
N GLU A 200 -7.05 15.11 3.66
CA GLU A 200 -7.75 15.41 2.40
C GLU A 200 -7.08 16.54 1.61
N ASN A 201 -6.63 17.61 2.27
CA ASN A 201 -5.91 18.71 1.62
C ASN A 201 -4.68 18.22 0.84
N ASN A 202 -3.95 17.25 1.40
CA ASN A 202 -2.76 16.70 0.76
C ASN A 202 -3.09 15.78 -0.42
N ARG A 203 -4.33 15.26 -0.52
CA ARG A 203 -4.74 14.43 -1.66
C ARG A 203 -4.79 15.27 -2.94
N HIS A 204 -5.37 16.48 -2.86
CA HIS A 204 -5.37 17.44 -3.97
C HIS A 204 -3.93 17.72 -4.45
N VAL A 205 -3.04 18.08 -3.51
CA VAL A 205 -1.61 18.34 -3.83
C VAL A 205 -0.91 17.12 -4.42
N ALA A 206 -1.22 15.91 -3.94
CA ALA A 206 -0.64 14.68 -4.48
C ALA A 206 -1.09 14.41 -5.92
N VAL A 207 -2.36 14.67 -6.24
CA VAL A 207 -2.87 14.55 -7.62
C VAL A 207 -2.17 15.57 -8.52
N GLU A 208 -2.10 16.85 -8.12
CA GLU A 208 -1.38 17.90 -8.86
C GLU A 208 0.12 17.57 -9.07
N ALA A 209 0.73 16.87 -8.10
CA ALA A 209 2.11 16.39 -8.19
C ALA A 209 2.29 15.14 -9.10
N GLY A 210 1.22 14.62 -9.71
CA GLY A 210 1.26 13.45 -10.60
C GLY A 210 1.33 12.10 -9.88
N ALA A 211 0.93 12.03 -8.60
CA ALA A 211 1.03 10.81 -7.81
C ALA A 211 0.23 9.64 -8.40
N VAL A 212 -0.92 9.92 -9.02
CA VAL A 212 -1.78 8.88 -9.61
C VAL A 212 -1.03 8.13 -10.71
N GLY A 213 -0.55 8.82 -11.73
CA GLY A 213 0.18 8.19 -12.84
C GLY A 213 1.43 7.45 -12.37
N VAL A 214 2.27 8.12 -11.57
CA VAL A 214 3.51 7.51 -11.06
C VAL A 214 3.24 6.25 -10.26
N VAL A 215 2.25 6.24 -9.36
CA VAL A 215 1.91 5.04 -8.60
C VAL A 215 1.46 3.92 -9.53
N VAL A 216 0.56 4.19 -10.48
CA VAL A 216 0.09 3.16 -11.43
C VAL A 216 1.25 2.56 -12.22
N GLU A 217 2.21 3.37 -12.66
CA GLU A 217 3.34 2.92 -13.48
C GLU A 217 4.36 2.07 -12.70
N VAL A 218 4.61 2.36 -11.42
CA VAL A 218 5.67 1.67 -10.66
C VAL A 218 5.20 0.45 -9.87
N LEU A 219 3.89 0.19 -9.79
CA LEU A 219 3.31 -0.79 -8.87
C LEU A 219 3.89 -2.22 -9.03
N SER A 220 4.13 -2.65 -10.26
CA SER A 220 4.73 -3.97 -10.57
C SER A 220 6.18 -4.09 -10.11
N ASP A 221 6.90 -2.97 -10.00
CA ASP A 221 8.30 -2.90 -9.59
C ASP A 221 8.51 -2.80 -8.08
N LEU A 222 7.49 -2.39 -7.33
CA LEU A 222 7.57 -2.22 -5.88
C LEU A 222 7.62 -3.55 -5.12
N GLU A 223 8.33 -3.55 -3.98
CA GLU A 223 8.21 -4.62 -2.97
C GLU A 223 6.75 -4.73 -2.49
N VAL A 224 6.31 -5.93 -2.12
CA VAL A 224 4.91 -6.22 -1.73
C VAL A 224 4.35 -5.18 -0.76
N ALA A 225 5.07 -4.88 0.32
CA ALA A 225 4.61 -3.92 1.32
C ALA A 225 4.55 -2.47 0.81
N ALA A 226 5.46 -2.08 -0.09
CA ALA A 226 5.44 -0.75 -0.70
C ALA A 226 4.32 -0.63 -1.75
N ALA A 227 4.07 -1.70 -2.52
CA ALA A 227 2.95 -1.78 -3.45
C ALA A 227 1.61 -1.67 -2.72
N GLU A 228 1.43 -2.39 -1.60
CA GLU A 228 0.20 -2.29 -0.78
C GLU A 228 -0.03 -0.89 -0.21
N ARG A 229 1.03 -0.19 0.24
CA ARG A 229 0.91 1.20 0.73
C ARG A 229 0.60 2.18 -0.39
N SER A 230 1.23 2.00 -1.55
CA SER A 230 1.01 2.85 -2.72
C SER A 230 -0.40 2.67 -3.27
N LEU A 231 -0.94 1.44 -3.28
CA LEU A 231 -2.34 1.16 -3.58
C LEU A 231 -3.30 1.78 -2.57
N ALA A 232 -2.97 1.74 -1.27
CA ALA A 232 -3.76 2.40 -0.25
C ALA A 232 -3.80 3.92 -0.45
N ALA A 233 -2.66 4.53 -0.81
CA ALA A 233 -2.58 5.95 -1.13
C ALA A 233 -3.41 6.26 -2.40
N LEU A 234 -3.28 5.46 -3.46
CA LEU A 234 -4.06 5.61 -4.69
C LEU A 234 -5.58 5.53 -4.43
N GLU A 235 -6.04 4.58 -3.61
CA GLU A 235 -7.44 4.51 -3.20
C GLU A 235 -7.90 5.77 -2.46
N LEU A 236 -7.04 6.39 -1.63
CA LEU A 236 -7.34 7.67 -1.01
C LEU A 236 -7.39 8.81 -2.02
N LEU A 237 -6.48 8.86 -3.00
CA LEU A 237 -6.51 9.87 -4.07
C LEU A 237 -7.79 9.80 -4.89
N CYS A 238 -8.35 8.60 -5.09
CA CYS A 238 -9.65 8.44 -5.74
C CYS A 238 -10.85 9.02 -4.94
N THR A 239 -10.65 9.51 -3.72
CA THR A 239 -11.73 10.16 -2.93
C THR A 239 -11.94 11.63 -3.29
N VAL A 240 -10.98 12.26 -3.99
CA VAL A 240 -11.13 13.60 -4.57
C VAL A 240 -11.47 13.49 -6.05
N ALA A 241 -12.19 14.47 -6.59
CA ALA A 241 -12.81 14.38 -7.92
C ALA A 241 -11.77 14.24 -9.04
N GLU A 242 -10.72 15.05 -8.99
CA GLU A 242 -9.63 15.08 -9.95
C GLU A 242 -8.78 13.79 -9.88
N GLY A 243 -8.55 13.21 -8.70
CA GLY A 243 -7.84 11.94 -8.57
C GLY A 243 -8.63 10.77 -9.15
N ALA A 244 -9.95 10.77 -8.96
CA ALA A 244 -10.84 9.77 -9.57
C ALA A 244 -10.89 9.91 -11.10
N GLU A 245 -10.89 11.15 -11.61
CA GLU A 245 -10.84 11.44 -13.05
C GLU A 245 -9.53 10.96 -13.66
N GLU A 246 -8.40 11.31 -13.04
CA GLU A 246 -7.08 10.95 -13.54
C GLU A 246 -6.93 9.43 -13.63
N VAL A 247 -7.30 8.68 -12.57
CA VAL A 247 -7.28 7.20 -12.59
C VAL A 247 -8.17 6.63 -13.69
N ARG A 248 -9.34 7.23 -13.96
CA ARG A 248 -10.26 6.79 -15.03
C ARG A 248 -9.66 7.02 -16.42
N SER A 249 -8.96 8.13 -16.61
CA SER A 249 -8.30 8.47 -17.88
C SER A 249 -6.98 7.72 -18.12
N HIS A 250 -6.38 7.16 -17.07
CA HIS A 250 -5.04 6.56 -17.15
C HIS A 250 -5.07 5.18 -17.83
N ALA A 251 -4.48 5.08 -19.03
CA ALA A 251 -4.53 3.89 -19.88
C ALA A 251 -4.08 2.59 -19.20
N LEU A 252 -3.10 2.65 -18.29
CA LEU A 252 -2.56 1.48 -17.57
C LEU A 252 -3.32 1.13 -16.27
N ALA A 253 -4.28 1.94 -15.82
CA ALA A 253 -4.88 1.74 -14.50
C ALA A 253 -5.56 0.38 -14.37
N VAL A 254 -6.45 0.04 -15.31
CA VAL A 254 -7.17 -1.25 -15.30
C VAL A 254 -6.23 -2.46 -15.41
N PRO A 255 -5.34 -2.58 -16.42
CA PRO A 255 -4.44 -3.73 -16.51
C PRO A 255 -3.53 -3.86 -15.29
N MET A 256 -3.03 -2.74 -14.74
CA MET A 256 -2.21 -2.78 -13.53
C MET A 256 -3.00 -3.27 -12.31
N MET A 257 -4.25 -2.82 -12.11
CA MET A 257 -5.07 -3.30 -10.99
C MET A 257 -5.35 -4.80 -11.10
N VAL A 258 -5.56 -5.32 -12.33
CA VAL A 258 -5.71 -6.76 -12.58
C VAL A 258 -4.41 -7.52 -12.27
N GLU A 259 -3.27 -7.01 -12.72
CA GLU A 259 -1.96 -7.61 -12.47
C GLU A 259 -1.66 -7.72 -10.97
N VAL A 260 -1.82 -6.63 -10.20
CA VAL A 260 -1.52 -6.63 -8.77
C VAL A 260 -2.48 -7.54 -7.98
N MET A 261 -3.73 -7.69 -8.41
CA MET A 261 -4.66 -8.64 -7.78
C MET A 261 -4.20 -10.10 -7.94
N GLY A 262 -3.61 -10.44 -9.08
CA GLY A 262 -3.05 -11.77 -9.34
C GLY A 262 -1.69 -12.00 -8.68
N ARG A 263 -0.84 -10.96 -8.63
CA ARG A 263 0.54 -11.03 -8.11
C ARG A 263 0.61 -10.98 -6.58
N LEU A 264 -0.19 -10.13 -5.93
CA LEU A 264 -0.08 -9.91 -4.49
C LEU A 264 -0.79 -11.02 -3.73
N GLU A 265 -0.05 -11.79 -2.93
CA GLU A 265 -0.60 -12.86 -2.10
C GLU A 265 -1.48 -12.30 -0.97
N GLY A 266 -1.18 -11.08 -0.49
CA GLY A 266 -1.85 -10.41 0.61
C GLY A 266 -3.28 -9.93 0.33
N ASN A 267 -4.10 -9.93 1.37
CA ASN A 267 -5.51 -9.53 1.28
C ASN A 267 -5.73 -8.01 1.13
N ARG A 268 -4.76 -7.18 1.55
CA ARG A 268 -4.86 -5.71 1.54
C ARG A 268 -4.66 -5.15 0.14
N GLY A 269 -3.61 -5.59 -0.56
CA GLY A 269 -3.36 -5.18 -1.94
C GLY A 269 -4.56 -5.44 -2.86
N LYS A 270 -5.14 -6.64 -2.77
CA LYS A 270 -6.37 -7.00 -3.50
C LYS A 270 -7.55 -6.10 -3.13
N GLU A 271 -7.76 -5.83 -1.84
CA GLU A 271 -8.85 -4.94 -1.40
C GLU A 271 -8.75 -3.55 -2.00
N TYR A 272 -7.56 -2.94 -2.01
CA TYR A 272 -7.35 -1.60 -2.55
C TYR A 272 -7.48 -1.59 -4.08
N ALA A 273 -6.91 -2.58 -4.77
CA ALA A 273 -7.04 -2.71 -6.23
C ALA A 273 -8.51 -2.84 -6.67
N ILE A 274 -9.30 -3.64 -5.96
CA ILE A 274 -10.75 -3.75 -6.18
C ILE A 274 -11.45 -2.41 -5.93
N GLY A 275 -11.03 -1.64 -4.92
CA GLY A 275 -11.57 -0.31 -4.65
C GLY A 275 -11.29 0.69 -5.77
N VAL A 276 -10.05 0.72 -6.28
CA VAL A 276 -9.67 1.54 -7.43
C VAL A 276 -10.48 1.15 -8.68
N LEU A 277 -10.62 -0.15 -8.98
CA LEU A 277 -11.49 -0.62 -10.07
C LEU A 277 -12.96 -0.20 -9.87
N THR A 278 -13.44 -0.19 -8.64
CA THR A 278 -14.80 0.30 -8.34
C THR A 278 -14.96 1.78 -8.67
N VAL A 279 -13.92 2.60 -8.52
CA VAL A 279 -13.96 4.01 -8.94
C VAL A 279 -13.96 4.13 -10.45
N ILE A 280 -13.14 3.32 -11.14
CA ILE A 280 -13.05 3.33 -12.61
C ILE A 280 -14.40 2.98 -13.24
N TYR A 281 -15.01 1.87 -12.81
CA TYR A 281 -16.29 1.40 -13.33
C TYR A 281 -17.49 2.01 -12.59
N GLY A 282 -17.32 2.73 -11.49
CA GLY A 282 -18.44 3.33 -10.75
C GLY A 282 -18.87 4.68 -11.30
N GLY A 283 -17.97 5.40 -11.96
CA GLY A 283 -18.19 6.75 -12.49
C GLY A 283 -18.46 6.82 -14.00
N ALA A 284 -18.32 5.72 -14.74
CA ALA A 284 -18.52 5.71 -16.19
C ALA A 284 -20.01 5.64 -16.54
N CYS A 285 -20.75 6.70 -16.21
CA CYS A 285 -22.09 6.96 -16.75
C CYS A 285 -22.05 7.64 -18.14
N ASP A 286 -20.87 8.09 -18.60
CA ASP A 286 -20.71 8.94 -19.79
C ASP A 286 -19.94 8.29 -20.95
N GLY A 287 -20.20 7.01 -21.24
CA GLY A 287 -19.81 6.40 -22.53
C GLY A 287 -18.31 6.38 -22.86
N ALA A 288 -17.43 6.72 -21.91
CA ALA A 288 -15.98 6.67 -22.11
C ALA A 288 -15.57 5.20 -22.28
N PRO A 289 -14.85 4.84 -23.36
CA PRO A 289 -14.42 3.47 -23.59
C PRO A 289 -13.44 3.07 -22.48
N VAL A 290 -13.88 2.19 -21.58
CA VAL A 290 -12.97 1.59 -20.60
C VAL A 290 -12.05 0.62 -21.33
N THR A 291 -10.74 0.77 -21.11
CA THR A 291 -9.67 0.08 -21.86
C THR A 291 -9.76 -1.44 -21.86
N ALA A 292 -10.42 -2.06 -20.86
CA ALA A 292 -10.53 -3.52 -20.76
C ALA A 292 -12.00 -4.00 -20.75
N PRO A 293 -12.30 -5.12 -21.42
CA PRO A 293 -13.63 -5.73 -21.39
C PRO A 293 -14.08 -5.99 -19.95
N ALA A 294 -15.29 -5.55 -19.61
CA ALA A 294 -15.85 -5.70 -18.26
C ALA A 294 -15.89 -7.17 -17.81
N GLU A 295 -16.04 -8.12 -18.74
CA GLU A 295 -16.03 -9.55 -18.47
C GLU A 295 -14.66 -10.07 -18.01
N GLU A 296 -13.56 -9.55 -18.57
CA GLU A 296 -12.20 -9.93 -18.16
C GLU A 296 -11.90 -9.45 -16.74
N VAL A 297 -12.28 -8.20 -16.45
CA VAL A 297 -12.14 -7.65 -15.10
C VAL A 297 -13.01 -8.41 -14.10
N ALA A 298 -14.24 -8.78 -14.47
CA ALA A 298 -15.11 -9.58 -13.61
C ALA A 298 -14.49 -10.95 -13.28
N ARG A 299 -13.88 -11.63 -14.26
CA ARG A 299 -13.16 -12.89 -14.04
C ARG A 299 -11.97 -12.71 -13.10
N ALA A 300 -11.16 -11.68 -13.30
CA ALA A 300 -10.02 -11.38 -12.42
C ALA A 300 -10.47 -11.12 -10.98
N VAL A 301 -11.53 -10.34 -10.79
CA VAL A 301 -12.11 -10.06 -9.47
C VAL A 301 -12.64 -11.34 -8.82
N MET A 302 -13.36 -12.18 -9.55
CA MET A 302 -13.84 -13.47 -9.02
C MET A 302 -12.69 -14.37 -8.55
N LEU A 303 -11.60 -14.46 -9.32
CA LEU A 303 -10.41 -15.22 -8.93
C LEU A 303 -9.75 -14.63 -7.68
N ALA A 304 -9.61 -13.29 -7.61
CA ALA A 304 -9.08 -12.62 -6.43
C ALA A 304 -9.92 -12.91 -5.17
N LEU A 305 -11.25 -12.95 -5.30
CA LEU A 305 -12.18 -13.21 -4.20
C LEU A 305 -12.20 -14.67 -3.73
N GLN A 306 -11.80 -15.64 -4.57
CA GLN A 306 -11.65 -17.04 -4.19
C GLN A 306 -10.41 -17.29 -3.32
N SER A 307 -9.43 -16.38 -3.38
CA SER A 307 -8.23 -16.42 -2.54
C SER A 307 -8.42 -15.69 -1.21
N ASP A 308 -7.35 -15.56 -0.41
CA ASP A 308 -7.34 -14.77 0.81
C ASP A 308 -7.62 -13.28 0.53
N CYS A 309 -8.90 -12.92 0.57
CA CYS A 309 -9.39 -11.55 0.53
C CYS A 309 -9.91 -11.10 1.91
N SER A 310 -9.82 -9.81 2.22
CA SER A 310 -10.34 -9.27 3.46
C SER A 310 -11.89 -9.25 3.42
N ALA A 311 -12.55 -9.13 4.58
CA ALA A 311 -14.00 -8.96 4.62
C ALA A 311 -14.47 -7.70 3.88
N ARG A 312 -13.67 -6.62 3.93
CA ARG A 312 -13.94 -5.36 3.21
C ARG A 312 -13.71 -5.53 1.70
N GLY A 313 -12.64 -6.21 1.30
CA GLY A 313 -12.35 -6.57 -0.09
C GLY A 313 -13.47 -7.40 -0.72
N ARG A 314 -14.00 -8.40 0.00
CA ARG A 314 -15.16 -9.19 -0.46
C ARG A 314 -16.41 -8.34 -0.69
N ARG A 315 -16.71 -7.39 0.20
CA ARG A 315 -17.86 -6.49 0.04
C ARG A 315 -17.70 -5.58 -1.18
N LYS A 316 -16.53 -4.96 -1.34
CA LYS A 316 -16.21 -4.13 -2.52
C LYS A 316 -16.26 -4.95 -3.81
N GLY A 317 -15.67 -6.14 -3.82
CA GLY A 317 -15.65 -7.03 -4.99
C GLY A 317 -17.07 -7.46 -5.39
N ALA A 318 -17.93 -7.79 -4.43
CA ALA A 318 -19.33 -8.10 -4.72
C ALA A 318 -20.11 -6.89 -5.29
N GLN A 319 -19.79 -5.66 -4.87
CA GLN A 319 -20.36 -4.45 -5.45
C GLN A 319 -19.84 -4.21 -6.87
N LEU A 320 -18.53 -4.33 -7.08
CA LEU A 320 -17.90 -4.19 -8.39
C LEU A 320 -18.45 -5.21 -9.40
N LEU A 321 -18.65 -6.47 -9.01
CA LEU A 321 -19.23 -7.47 -9.91
C LEU A 321 -20.66 -7.11 -10.35
N LYS A 322 -21.47 -6.49 -9.48
CA LYS A 322 -22.81 -5.98 -9.86
C LYS A 322 -22.71 -4.82 -10.83
N ILE A 323 -21.75 -3.92 -10.62
CA ILE A 323 -21.49 -2.81 -11.52
C ILE A 323 -21.10 -3.36 -12.91
N LEU A 324 -20.11 -4.26 -12.98
CA LEU A 324 -19.62 -4.86 -14.22
C LEU A 324 -20.69 -5.63 -15.01
N GLN A 325 -21.64 -6.29 -14.33
CA GLN A 325 -22.78 -6.93 -14.99
C GLN A 325 -23.68 -5.94 -15.72
N ASN A 326 -23.84 -4.73 -15.19
CA ASN A 326 -24.60 -3.67 -15.85
C ASN A 326 -23.81 -3.06 -17.02
N TYR A 327 -22.47 -2.98 -16.94
CA TYR A 327 -21.62 -2.54 -18.05
C TYR A 327 -21.73 -3.45 -19.28
N GLY A 328 -21.71 -4.77 -19.08
CA GLY A 328 -21.85 -5.74 -20.18
C GLY A 328 -23.25 -5.82 -20.79
N ARG A 329 -24.24 -5.13 -20.19
CA ARG A 329 -25.62 -5.06 -20.68
C ARG A 329 -25.94 -3.74 -21.39
N ALA A 330 -24.96 -2.84 -21.52
CA ALA A 330 -25.11 -1.66 -22.36
C ALA A 330 -25.41 -2.12 -23.80
N ASP A 331 -26.54 -1.66 -24.30
CA ASP A 331 -27.31 -2.15 -25.44
C ASP A 331 -26.52 -2.14 -26.77
N PRO A 332 -26.52 -3.23 -27.57
CA PRO A 332 -25.95 -3.24 -28.92
C PRO A 332 -26.77 -2.45 -29.96
N THR A 333 -27.82 -1.72 -29.57
CA THR A 333 -28.57 -0.86 -30.49
C THR A 333 -27.93 0.52 -30.63
N GLN A 334 -26.79 0.59 -31.31
CA GLN A 334 -26.39 1.78 -32.05
C GLN A 334 -25.65 1.37 -33.34
N GLU A 335 -26.42 1.49 -34.43
CA GLU A 335 -25.97 1.77 -35.81
C GLU A 335 -25.46 0.60 -36.66
N GLU A 336 -26.36 -0.36 -36.93
CA GLU A 336 -26.64 -0.67 -38.33
C GLU A 336 -27.29 0.57 -38.96
N GLU A 337 -26.47 1.53 -39.40
CA GLU A 337 -26.88 2.46 -40.44
C GLU A 337 -26.93 1.63 -41.74
N GLU A 338 -28.09 1.01 -42.01
CA GLU A 338 -28.47 0.67 -43.37
C GLU A 338 -28.36 1.96 -44.19
N VAL A 339 -27.27 2.07 -44.94
CA VAL A 339 -27.15 3.03 -46.04
C VAL A 339 -28.24 2.65 -47.04
N GLU A 340 -29.39 3.28 -46.91
CA GLU A 340 -30.43 3.29 -47.93
C GLU A 340 -29.76 3.81 -49.22
N PRO A 341 -29.74 3.03 -50.33
CA PRO A 341 -29.07 3.48 -51.53
C PRO A 341 -29.88 4.63 -52.14
N ASP A 342 -29.20 5.76 -52.29
CA ASP A 342 -29.70 7.01 -52.84
C ASP A 342 -30.38 6.77 -54.20
N PRO A 343 -31.68 7.10 -54.39
CA PRO A 343 -32.38 6.83 -55.65
C PRO A 343 -31.92 7.72 -56.83
N PHE A 344 -30.86 8.52 -56.66
CA PHE A 344 -30.34 9.41 -57.69
C PHE A 344 -29.03 8.95 -58.34
N GLU A 345 -28.39 7.86 -57.91
CA GLU A 345 -27.16 7.37 -58.57
C GLU A 345 -27.41 6.42 -59.77
N THR A 346 -28.66 6.09 -60.11
CA THR A 346 -28.96 5.23 -61.26
C THR A 346 -29.05 5.98 -62.61
N PHE A 347 -28.87 7.30 -62.64
CA PHE A 347 -29.04 8.08 -63.89
C PHE A 347 -27.76 8.44 -64.66
N PHE A 348 -26.56 8.02 -64.21
CA PHE A 348 -25.30 8.41 -64.86
C PHE A 348 -24.45 7.30 -65.49
N VAL A 349 -25.04 6.13 -65.81
CA VAL A 349 -24.30 5.02 -66.49
C VAL A 349 -24.92 4.60 -67.84
N PHE A 350 -25.71 5.45 -68.50
CA PHE A 350 -26.10 5.21 -69.90
C PHE A 350 -26.03 6.50 -70.73
N ASN A 351 -24.82 7.03 -70.92
CA ASN A 351 -24.48 7.78 -72.14
C ASN A 351 -22.96 7.98 -72.23
N LYS A 352 -22.26 6.99 -72.79
CA LYS A 352 -21.10 7.24 -73.64
C LYS A 352 -20.84 6.09 -74.59
#